data_AF-A0A2S9TA54-F1
#
_entry.id   AF-A0A2S9TA54-F1
#
_cell.length_a   1.000
_cell.length_b   1.000
_cell.length_c   1.000
_cell.angle_alpha   90.00
_cell.angle_beta   90.00
_cell.angle_gamma   90.00
#
_symmetry.space_group_name_H-M   'P 1'
#
loop_
_entity.id
_entity.type
_entity.pdbx_description
1 polymer ?
#
loop_
_entity_poly.entity_id
_entity_poly.type
_entity_poly.pdbx_seq_one_letter_code
_entity_poly.pdbx_strand_id
1 'polypeptide(L)'
;MFHWLEQRPFFFAVMVFIFVAFAGVIEAIPDFAKQARPTVGTKPYSVLELTGRHVYIKDSCNACHSQLVRPFKSETDRYGMYSLSGEYAYDRPFLWGSKRTGPDLMRVGNYRTTDWHENHMRDPKAVVPGSIMPAYEHHFTKIADIETAYAEAYTVKTVFNTPYDQEGMPKLGTWEEAKAAALEEAKVIAADMKDEKVKQAVANGEVPEIVALIAYLNSLK
;
A
#
# COMPACT_ATOMS: atom_id res chain seq x y z
N MET A 1 -43.31 -28.18 -7.75
CA MET A 1 -43.68 -27.20 -6.70
C MET A 1 -43.31 -25.75 -7.07
N PHE A 2 -42.34 -25.50 -7.95
CA PHE A 2 -41.94 -24.14 -8.40
C PHE A 2 -42.32 -23.79 -9.85
N HIS A 3 -43.13 -24.62 -10.51
CA HIS A 3 -43.47 -24.48 -11.93
C HIS A 3 -44.04 -23.09 -12.30
N TRP A 4 -44.81 -22.48 -11.39
CA TRP A 4 -45.39 -21.14 -11.59
C TRP A 4 -44.35 -20.01 -11.62
N LEU A 5 -43.19 -20.21 -10.99
CA LEU A 5 -42.07 -19.26 -10.96
C LEU A 5 -41.11 -19.52 -12.13
N GLU A 6 -40.80 -20.80 -12.40
CA GLU A 6 -39.90 -21.22 -13.50
C GLU A 6 -40.44 -20.82 -14.89
N GLN A 7 -41.76 -20.81 -15.08
CA GLN A 7 -42.39 -20.38 -16.32
C GLN A 7 -42.41 -18.87 -16.54
N ARG A 8 -42.00 -18.08 -15.53
CA ARG A 8 -42.08 -16.62 -15.56
C ARG A 8 -40.68 -16.01 -15.40
N PRO A 9 -39.89 -15.89 -16.48
CA PRO A 9 -38.49 -15.47 -16.43
C PRO A 9 -38.26 -14.15 -15.68
N PHE A 10 -39.14 -13.17 -15.84
CA PHE A 10 -39.05 -11.89 -15.14
C PHE A 10 -39.12 -12.05 -13.61
N PHE A 11 -40.13 -12.78 -13.10
CA PHE A 11 -40.29 -13.01 -11.66
C PHE A 11 -39.16 -13.85 -11.09
N PHE A 12 -38.70 -14.86 -11.84
CA PHE A 12 -37.53 -15.66 -11.46
C PHE A 12 -36.27 -14.78 -11.32
N ALA A 13 -35.99 -13.93 -12.30
CA ALA A 13 -34.84 -13.01 -12.26
C ALA A 13 -34.90 -12.05 -11.06
N VAL A 14 -36.08 -11.47 -10.76
CA VAL A 14 -36.26 -10.58 -9.60
C VAL A 14 -36.00 -11.31 -8.28
N MET A 15 -36.49 -12.54 -8.13
CA MET A 15 -36.27 -13.34 -6.91
C MET A 15 -34.79 -13.70 -6.74
N VAL A 16 -34.10 -14.10 -7.80
CA VAL A 16 -32.65 -14.36 -7.76
C VAL A 16 -31.89 -13.09 -7.40
N PHE A 17 -32.24 -11.95 -8.00
CA PHE A 17 -31.62 -10.68 -7.67
C PHE A 17 -31.79 -10.33 -6.19
N ILE A 18 -33.00 -10.44 -5.63
CA ILE A 18 -33.26 -10.16 -4.22
C ILE A 18 -32.43 -11.09 -3.32
N PHE A 19 -32.35 -12.37 -3.67
CA PHE A 19 -31.59 -13.35 -2.89
C PHE A 19 -30.08 -13.04 -2.89
N VAL A 20 -29.51 -12.70 -4.04
CA VAL A 20 -28.09 -12.32 -4.17
C VAL A 20 -27.81 -10.97 -3.50
N ALA A 21 -28.69 -9.99 -3.68
CA ALA A 21 -28.55 -8.67 -3.07
C ALA A 21 -28.63 -8.72 -1.54
N PHE A 22 -29.42 -9.65 -0.98
CA PHE A 22 -29.54 -9.82 0.46
C PHE A 22 -28.18 -10.14 1.12
N ALA A 23 -27.39 -11.03 0.52
CA ALA A 23 -26.04 -11.32 1.02
C ALA A 23 -25.15 -10.08 1.02
N GLY A 24 -25.14 -9.31 -0.07
CA GLY A 24 -24.38 -8.06 -0.16
C GLY A 24 -24.82 -7.00 0.86
N VAL A 25 -26.11 -6.88 1.13
CA VAL A 25 -26.65 -5.95 2.14
C VAL A 25 -26.20 -6.35 3.55
N ILE A 26 -26.29 -7.62 3.90
CA ILE A 26 -25.97 -8.11 5.24
C ILE A 26 -24.46 -8.10 5.51
N GLU A 27 -23.63 -8.40 4.51
CA GLU A 27 -22.17 -8.44 4.68
C GLU A 27 -21.54 -7.06 4.54
N ALA A 28 -21.88 -6.27 3.51
CA ALA A 28 -21.14 -5.04 3.21
C ALA A 28 -21.60 -3.83 4.03
N ILE A 29 -22.90 -3.65 4.28
CA ILE A 29 -23.43 -2.42 4.89
C ILE A 29 -22.94 -2.22 6.33
N PRO A 30 -22.95 -3.24 7.22
CA PRO A 30 -22.53 -3.05 8.61
C PRO A 30 -21.07 -2.58 8.76
N ASP A 31 -20.19 -2.97 7.84
CA ASP A 31 -18.76 -2.64 7.91
C ASP A 31 -18.48 -1.15 7.69
N PHE A 32 -19.31 -0.44 6.92
CA PHE A 32 -19.22 1.03 6.76
C PHE A 32 -19.46 1.80 8.06
N ALA A 33 -20.17 1.22 9.04
CA ALA A 33 -20.56 1.93 10.26
C ALA A 33 -19.56 1.80 11.42
N LYS A 34 -18.80 0.70 11.50
CA LYS A 34 -18.02 0.36 12.72
C LYS A 34 -16.56 -0.04 12.49
N GLN A 35 -16.22 -0.75 11.40
CA GLN A 35 -14.91 -1.42 11.30
C GLN A 35 -13.81 -0.58 10.63
N ALA A 36 -14.15 0.45 9.86
CA ALA A 36 -13.20 1.20 9.04
C ALA A 36 -12.65 2.49 9.65
N ARG A 37 -12.79 2.69 10.97
CA ARG A 37 -12.26 3.91 11.62
C ARG A 37 -10.73 3.81 11.79
N PRO A 38 -9.97 4.89 11.53
CA PRO A 38 -8.53 4.88 11.73
C PRO A 38 -8.17 4.56 13.18
N THR A 39 -7.10 3.81 13.40
CA THR A 39 -6.57 3.61 14.76
C THR A 39 -5.89 4.89 15.24
N VAL A 40 -5.64 4.99 16.55
CA VAL A 40 -4.97 6.17 17.11
C VAL A 40 -3.57 6.27 16.51
N GLY A 41 -3.30 7.39 15.83
CA GLY A 41 -2.01 7.66 15.19
C GLY A 41 -1.90 7.19 13.74
N THR A 42 -2.90 6.53 13.15
CA THR A 42 -2.91 6.26 11.71
C THR A 42 -2.93 7.57 10.94
N LYS A 43 -1.98 7.74 10.03
CA LYS A 43 -1.88 8.90 9.14
C LYS A 43 -2.04 8.45 7.69
N PRO A 44 -2.59 9.30 6.80
CA PRO A 44 -2.47 9.09 5.37
C PRO A 44 -0.99 9.01 4.96
N TYR A 45 -0.70 8.37 3.83
CA TYR A 45 0.65 8.32 3.29
C TYR A 45 1.14 9.71 2.86
N SER A 46 2.44 9.98 3.01
CA SER A 46 3.08 11.10 2.31
C SER A 46 2.99 10.90 0.79
N VAL A 47 3.27 11.95 0.02
CA VAL A 47 3.27 11.84 -1.45
C VAL A 47 4.34 10.85 -1.94
N LEU A 48 5.51 10.81 -1.30
CA LEU A 48 6.56 9.86 -1.64
C LEU A 48 6.19 8.42 -1.27
N GLU A 49 5.62 8.21 -0.08
CA GLU A 49 5.12 6.91 0.35
C GLU A 49 4.00 6.39 -0.57
N LEU A 50 3.09 7.27 -0.99
CA LEU A 50 2.01 6.91 -1.92
C LEU A 50 2.57 6.58 -3.31
N THR A 51 3.58 7.32 -3.77
CA THR A 51 4.31 6.99 -4.99
C THR A 51 4.95 5.60 -4.89
N GLY A 52 5.57 5.28 -3.76
CA GLY A 52 6.15 3.95 -3.51
C GLY A 52 5.10 2.84 -3.48
N ARG A 53 3.93 3.13 -2.91
CA ARG A 53 2.79 2.23 -2.92
C ARG A 53 2.29 1.96 -4.34
N HIS A 54 2.31 2.96 -5.22
CA HIS A 54 2.00 2.76 -6.65
C HIS A 54 3.02 1.85 -7.33
N VAL A 55 4.31 2.01 -7.04
CA VAL A 55 5.36 1.09 -7.54
C VAL A 55 5.10 -0.33 -7.05
N TYR A 56 4.78 -0.50 -5.76
CA TYR A 56 4.45 -1.81 -5.17
C TYR A 56 3.26 -2.49 -5.87
N ILE A 57 2.22 -1.72 -6.23
CA ILE A 57 1.05 -2.21 -6.97
C ILE A 57 1.41 -2.53 -8.42
N LYS A 58 2.11 -1.61 -9.10
CA LYS A 58 2.51 -1.73 -10.51
C LYS A 58 3.30 -3.01 -10.75
N ASP A 59 4.19 -3.37 -9.83
CA ASP A 59 5.03 -4.56 -9.90
C ASP A 59 4.42 -5.80 -9.22
N SER A 60 3.15 -5.71 -8.80
CA SER A 60 2.35 -6.82 -8.27
C SER A 60 3.00 -7.50 -7.05
N CYS A 61 3.66 -6.73 -6.19
CA CYS A 61 4.29 -7.27 -4.99
C CYS A 61 3.25 -7.95 -4.05
N ASN A 62 2.01 -7.47 -4.06
CA ASN A 62 0.86 -8.03 -3.36
C ASN A 62 0.47 -9.46 -3.81
N ALA A 63 0.92 -9.92 -4.98
CA ALA A 63 0.69 -11.30 -5.42
C ALA A 63 1.57 -12.32 -4.66
N CYS A 64 2.69 -11.86 -4.08
CA CYS A 64 3.64 -12.69 -3.34
C CYS A 64 3.69 -12.38 -1.85
N HIS A 65 3.38 -11.14 -1.47
CA HIS A 65 3.47 -10.63 -0.11
C HIS A 65 2.10 -10.15 0.38
N SER A 66 1.75 -10.59 1.58
CA SER A 66 0.60 -10.04 2.31
C SER A 66 1.01 -8.83 3.13
N GLN A 67 0.03 -8.00 3.45
CA GLN A 67 0.12 -6.96 4.46
C GLN A 67 -1.04 -7.12 5.44
N LEU A 68 -1.13 -8.28 6.08
CA LEU A 68 -2.20 -8.63 7.02
C LEU A 68 -1.71 -9.72 7.98
N VAL A 69 -1.14 -9.30 9.10
CA VAL A 69 -0.67 -10.20 10.16
C VAL A 69 -1.88 -10.73 10.92
N ARG A 70 -2.05 -12.05 10.94
CA ARG A 70 -3.21 -12.69 11.58
C ARG A 70 -3.02 -12.78 13.11
N PRO A 71 -4.10 -12.81 13.91
CA PRO A 71 -4.03 -12.83 15.37
C PRO A 71 -3.71 -14.23 15.93
N PHE A 72 -2.64 -14.86 15.43
CA PHE A 72 -2.11 -16.11 15.95
C PHE A 72 -0.74 -15.88 16.56
N LYS A 73 -0.42 -16.56 17.68
CA LYS A 73 0.88 -16.42 18.35
C LYS A 73 2.06 -16.62 17.40
N SER A 74 1.97 -17.60 16.50
CA SER A 74 3.03 -17.89 15.53
C SER A 74 3.21 -16.80 14.46
N GLU A 75 2.16 -16.04 14.14
CA GLU A 75 2.25 -14.88 13.25
C GLU A 75 2.87 -13.71 13.99
N THR A 76 2.40 -13.46 15.22
CA THR A 76 2.87 -12.32 15.99
C THR A 76 4.33 -12.44 16.40
N ASP A 77 4.80 -13.65 16.68
CA ASP A 77 6.21 -13.93 16.96
C ASP A 77 7.10 -13.74 15.73
N ARG A 78 6.53 -13.89 14.53
CA ARG A 78 7.27 -13.79 13.27
C ARG A 78 7.30 -12.37 12.71
N TYR A 79 6.16 -11.68 12.75
CA TYR A 79 5.97 -10.41 12.04
C TYR A 79 5.68 -9.23 12.97
N GLY A 80 5.39 -9.45 14.26
CA GLY A 80 5.00 -8.39 15.20
C GLY A 80 3.49 -8.32 15.45
N MET A 81 3.00 -7.19 15.98
CA MET A 81 1.59 -7.04 16.36
C MET A 81 0.64 -7.39 15.20
N TYR A 82 -0.41 -8.16 15.49
CA TYR A 82 -1.43 -8.50 14.50
C TYR A 82 -2.09 -7.23 13.93
N SER A 83 -2.54 -7.32 12.69
CA SER A 83 -3.11 -6.18 11.97
C SER A 83 -4.47 -5.77 12.52
N LEU A 84 -4.71 -4.46 12.57
CA LEU A 84 -5.97 -3.87 12.98
C LEU A 84 -6.66 -3.22 11.78
N SER A 85 -7.99 -3.32 11.70
CA SER A 85 -8.76 -2.82 10.55
C SER A 85 -8.54 -1.31 10.29
N GLY A 86 -8.36 -0.53 11.35
CA GLY A 86 -8.14 0.91 11.24
C GLY A 86 -6.78 1.33 10.67
N GLU A 87 -5.80 0.43 10.62
CA GLU A 87 -4.50 0.72 9.97
C GLU A 87 -4.67 0.91 8.46
N TYR A 88 -5.70 0.29 7.88
CA TYR A 88 -6.01 0.33 6.46
C TYR A 88 -7.04 1.39 6.08
N ALA A 89 -7.43 2.28 7.01
CA ALA A 89 -8.50 3.25 6.79
C ALA A 89 -8.26 4.18 5.59
N TYR A 90 -6.98 4.41 5.25
CA TYR A 90 -6.58 5.24 4.12
C TYR A 90 -6.20 4.44 2.85
N ASP A 91 -6.14 3.11 2.92
CA ASP A 91 -5.72 2.26 1.81
C ASP A 91 -6.83 2.13 0.75
N ARG A 92 -6.57 2.65 -0.44
CA ARG A 92 -7.47 2.53 -1.59
C ARG A 92 -6.64 2.12 -2.83
N PRO A 93 -6.75 0.88 -3.35
CA PRO A 93 -7.40 -0.28 -2.72
C PRO A 93 -6.61 -0.83 -1.52
N PHE A 94 -7.21 -1.73 -0.75
CA PHE A 94 -6.47 -2.47 0.28
C PHE A 94 -5.38 -3.38 -0.33
N LEU A 95 -4.28 -3.58 0.39
CA LEU A 95 -3.14 -4.44 -0.05
C LEU A 95 -2.87 -5.63 0.86
N TRP A 96 -3.91 -6.14 1.54
CA TRP A 96 -3.82 -7.25 2.50
C TRP A 96 -3.13 -8.50 1.93
N GLY A 97 -3.27 -8.74 0.63
CA GLY A 97 -2.74 -9.91 -0.08
C GLY A 97 -3.56 -11.17 0.18
N SER A 98 -3.41 -12.16 -0.71
CA SER A 98 -4.13 -13.44 -0.64
C SER A 98 -3.20 -14.66 -0.64
N LYS A 99 -1.89 -14.43 -0.79
CA LYS A 99 -0.85 -15.46 -0.87
C LYS A 99 0.42 -14.96 -0.19
N ARG A 100 1.21 -15.91 0.34
CA ARG A 100 2.53 -15.68 0.95
C ARG A 100 3.57 -16.58 0.29
N THR A 101 4.02 -16.17 -0.89
CA THR A 101 5.23 -16.71 -1.50
C THR A 101 6.46 -16.14 -0.78
N GLY A 102 6.41 -14.85 -0.47
CA GLY A 102 7.30 -14.17 0.46
C GLY A 102 6.63 -13.92 1.82
N PRO A 103 7.37 -13.35 2.80
CA PRO A 103 6.84 -13.00 4.12
C PRO A 103 5.77 -11.91 4.06
N ASP A 104 5.00 -11.78 5.14
CA ASP A 104 4.14 -10.61 5.36
C ASP A 104 5.00 -9.34 5.54
N LEU A 105 4.53 -8.20 5.02
CA LEU A 105 5.26 -6.94 4.99
C LEU A 105 4.64 -5.85 5.87
N MET A 106 3.51 -6.07 6.53
CA MET A 106 2.79 -5.00 7.25
C MET A 106 3.63 -4.29 8.31
N ARG A 107 4.68 -4.95 8.82
CA ARG A 107 5.56 -4.45 9.89
C ARG A 107 7.02 -4.34 9.46
N VAL A 108 7.31 -4.41 8.15
CA VAL A 108 8.69 -4.51 7.64
C VAL A 108 9.54 -3.29 8.01
N GLY A 109 8.94 -2.11 8.09
CA GLY A 109 9.58 -0.86 8.49
C GLY A 109 10.06 -0.83 9.94
N ASN A 110 9.70 -1.82 10.76
CA ASN A 110 10.20 -1.93 12.14
C ASN A 110 11.58 -2.60 12.24
N TYR A 111 12.00 -3.38 11.24
CA TYR A 111 13.19 -4.23 11.37
C TYR A 111 14.08 -4.31 10.12
N ARG A 112 13.70 -3.72 8.99
CA ARG A 112 14.57 -3.59 7.81
C ARG A 112 15.06 -2.17 7.65
N THR A 113 16.29 -2.04 7.16
CA THR A 113 16.93 -0.76 6.87
C THR A 113 16.83 -0.43 5.39
N THR A 114 17.00 0.84 5.04
CA THR A 114 17.11 1.31 3.65
C THR A 114 18.16 0.51 2.86
N ASP A 115 19.37 0.33 3.41
CA ASP A 115 20.42 -0.48 2.80
C ASP A 115 20.02 -1.95 2.61
N TRP A 116 19.25 -2.53 3.53
CA TRP A 116 18.75 -3.90 3.36
C TRP A 116 17.76 -3.97 2.19
N HIS A 117 16.81 -3.03 2.11
CA HIS A 117 15.84 -2.98 1.02
C HIS A 117 16.52 -2.76 -0.33
N GLU A 118 17.48 -1.84 -0.39
CA GLU A 118 18.27 -1.56 -1.58
C GLU A 118 18.94 -2.83 -2.12
N ASN A 119 19.73 -3.50 -1.30
CA ASN A 119 20.45 -4.70 -1.74
C ASN A 119 19.49 -5.84 -2.06
N HIS A 120 18.43 -6.01 -1.27
CA HIS A 120 17.46 -7.08 -1.49
C HIS A 120 16.65 -6.88 -2.78
N MET A 121 16.27 -5.65 -3.13
CA MET A 121 15.57 -5.39 -4.40
C MET A 121 16.49 -5.56 -5.60
N ARG A 122 17.78 -5.26 -5.46
CA ARG A 122 18.77 -5.47 -6.51
C ARG A 122 19.06 -6.94 -6.76
N ASP A 123 19.41 -7.67 -5.71
CA ASP A 123 19.68 -9.11 -5.78
C ASP A 123 19.16 -9.80 -4.49
N PRO A 124 17.91 -10.30 -4.52
CA PRO A 124 17.33 -10.98 -3.37
C PRO A 124 18.13 -12.19 -2.91
N LYS A 125 18.81 -12.89 -3.82
CA LYS A 125 19.56 -14.13 -3.50
C LYS A 125 20.89 -13.83 -2.82
N ALA A 126 21.50 -12.68 -3.12
CA ALA A 126 22.70 -12.22 -2.43
C ALA A 126 22.42 -11.88 -0.96
N VAL A 127 21.25 -11.32 -0.67
CA VAL A 127 20.86 -10.95 0.71
C VAL A 127 20.22 -12.10 1.47
N VAL A 128 19.37 -12.89 0.81
CA VAL A 128 18.67 -14.04 1.39
C VAL A 128 18.94 -15.28 0.53
N PRO A 129 19.92 -16.12 0.91
CA PRO A 129 20.23 -17.34 0.17
C PRO A 129 18.98 -18.23 0.02
N GLY A 130 18.69 -18.64 -1.22
CA GLY A 130 17.49 -19.42 -1.53
C GLY A 130 16.22 -18.58 -1.76
N SER A 131 16.31 -17.25 -1.80
CA SER A 131 15.18 -16.40 -2.19
C SER A 131 14.70 -16.75 -3.60
N ILE A 132 13.37 -16.85 -3.72
CA ILE A 132 12.65 -17.03 -4.99
C ILE A 132 12.07 -15.70 -5.50
N MET A 133 12.29 -14.60 -4.78
CA MET A 133 11.86 -13.28 -5.22
C MET A 133 12.64 -12.87 -6.48
N PRO A 134 11.98 -12.30 -7.50
CA PRO A 134 12.65 -11.71 -8.65
C PRO A 134 13.53 -10.53 -8.25
N ALA A 135 14.61 -10.29 -9.00
CA ALA A 135 15.36 -9.04 -8.92
C ALA A 135 14.57 -7.90 -9.60
N TYR A 136 14.58 -6.72 -8.99
CA TYR A 136 13.89 -5.51 -9.45
C TYR A 136 14.89 -4.41 -9.82
N GLU A 137 15.93 -4.76 -10.60
CA GLU A 137 16.99 -3.82 -11.01
C GLU A 137 16.46 -2.59 -11.75
N HIS A 138 15.31 -2.70 -12.41
CA HIS A 138 14.69 -1.57 -13.12
C HIS A 138 14.24 -0.43 -12.18
N HIS A 139 14.02 -0.70 -10.89
CA HIS A 139 13.66 0.35 -9.92
C HIS A 139 14.76 1.38 -9.73
N PHE A 140 16.01 1.02 -10.04
CA PHE A 140 17.18 1.89 -9.88
C PHE A 140 17.36 2.88 -11.03
N THR A 141 16.70 2.63 -12.17
CA THR A 141 16.84 3.47 -13.38
C THR A 141 15.54 4.13 -13.80
N LYS A 142 14.38 3.57 -13.44
CA LYS A 142 13.09 4.19 -13.69
C LYS A 142 12.80 5.30 -12.68
N ILE A 143 12.22 6.39 -13.17
CA ILE A 143 11.78 7.52 -12.36
C ILE A 143 10.32 7.30 -11.94
N ALA A 144 10.04 7.58 -10.67
CA ALA A 144 8.74 7.37 -10.06
C ALA A 144 7.72 8.44 -10.49
N ASP A 145 6.46 8.03 -10.68
CA ASP A 145 5.36 8.90 -11.06
C ASP A 145 4.72 9.59 -9.84
N ILE A 146 5.37 10.67 -9.39
CA ILE A 146 4.92 11.49 -8.26
C ILE A 146 3.63 12.25 -8.58
N GLU A 147 3.40 12.58 -9.87
CA GLU A 147 2.24 13.36 -10.30
C GLU A 147 0.95 12.57 -10.10
N THR A 148 0.93 11.29 -10.52
CA THR A 148 -0.21 10.40 -10.28
C THR A 148 -0.46 10.17 -8.79
N ALA A 149 0.59 10.05 -7.97
CA ALA A 149 0.45 9.93 -6.51
C ALA A 149 -0.17 11.18 -5.89
N TYR A 150 0.25 12.37 -6.29
CA TYR A 150 -0.37 13.63 -5.85
C TYR A 150 -1.83 13.72 -6.28
N ALA A 151 -2.15 13.34 -7.53
CA ALA A 151 -3.52 13.32 -8.02
C ALA A 151 -4.42 12.37 -7.20
N GLU A 152 -3.91 11.20 -6.81
CA GLU A 152 -4.62 10.30 -5.89
C GLU A 152 -4.80 10.95 -4.51
N ALA A 153 -3.74 11.49 -3.91
CA ALA A 153 -3.79 12.16 -2.60
C ALA A 153 -4.82 13.30 -2.59
N TYR A 154 -4.83 14.13 -3.65
CA TYR A 154 -5.80 15.20 -3.84
C TYR A 154 -7.23 14.66 -3.98
N THR A 155 -7.41 13.58 -4.74
CA THR A 155 -8.71 12.93 -4.91
C THR A 155 -9.23 12.38 -3.59
N VAL A 156 -8.41 11.67 -2.81
CA VAL A 156 -8.87 11.08 -1.56
C VAL A 156 -9.11 12.11 -0.46
N LYS A 157 -8.30 13.19 -0.45
CA LYS A 157 -8.56 14.36 0.39
C LYS A 157 -9.94 14.96 0.09
N THR A 158 -10.24 15.18 -1.19
CA THR A 158 -11.44 15.92 -1.64
C THR A 158 -12.70 15.06 -1.58
N VAL A 159 -12.63 13.80 -1.99
CA VAL A 159 -13.80 12.92 -2.17
C VAL A 159 -14.09 12.12 -0.91
N PHE A 160 -13.06 11.66 -0.19
CA PHE A 160 -13.20 10.76 0.96
C PHE A 160 -12.89 11.44 2.29
N ASN A 161 -12.62 12.75 2.30
CA ASN A 161 -12.24 13.52 3.48
C ASN A 161 -11.02 12.92 4.21
N THR A 162 -10.09 12.30 3.46
CA THR A 162 -8.81 11.86 4.02
C THR A 162 -8.09 13.09 4.61
N PRO A 163 -7.59 13.04 5.87
CA PRO A 163 -7.28 14.22 6.64
C PRO A 163 -5.93 14.87 6.29
N TYR A 164 -5.61 15.03 5.01
CA TYR A 164 -4.47 15.86 4.57
C TYR A 164 -4.67 17.33 4.95
N ASP A 165 -3.57 18.02 5.25
CA ASP A 165 -3.54 19.43 5.68
C ASP A 165 -4.28 19.74 6.99
N GLN A 166 -4.55 18.71 7.80
CA GLN A 166 -5.07 18.87 9.16
C GLN A 166 -3.94 18.84 10.19
N GLU A 167 -4.20 19.36 11.39
CA GLU A 167 -3.21 19.36 12.48
C GLU A 167 -2.73 17.94 12.79
N GLY A 168 -1.40 17.76 12.82
CA GLY A 168 -0.77 16.46 13.08
C GLY A 168 -0.78 15.46 11.90
N MET A 169 -1.40 15.81 10.78
CA MET A 169 -1.49 15.00 9.56
C MET A 169 -0.51 15.48 8.48
N PRO A 170 -0.24 14.66 7.44
CA PRO A 170 0.64 15.07 6.35
C PRO A 170 0.09 16.31 5.62
N LYS A 171 0.99 17.23 5.29
CA LYS A 171 0.68 18.38 4.43
C LYS A 171 0.69 17.92 2.97
N LEU A 172 -0.41 18.13 2.25
CA LEU A 172 -0.49 17.93 0.82
C LEU A 172 -0.19 19.25 0.09
N GLY A 173 -0.83 20.35 0.51
CA GLY A 173 -0.62 21.67 -0.09
C GLY A 173 -0.91 21.72 -1.60
N THR A 174 -0.17 22.58 -2.28
CA THR A 174 -0.13 22.69 -3.75
C THR A 174 0.80 21.65 -4.37
N TRP A 175 0.68 21.42 -5.68
CA TRP A 175 1.55 20.49 -6.41
C TRP A 175 3.04 20.77 -6.21
N GLU A 176 3.47 22.04 -6.30
CA GLU A 176 4.88 22.39 -6.14
C GLU A 176 5.38 22.15 -4.71
N GLU A 177 4.55 22.42 -3.70
CA GLU A 177 4.87 22.11 -2.30
C GLU A 177 4.98 20.60 -2.06
N ALA A 178 4.04 19.82 -2.59
CA ALA A 178 4.03 18.36 -2.51
C ALA A 178 5.26 17.74 -3.18
N LYS A 179 5.59 18.22 -4.39
CA LYS A 179 6.76 17.76 -5.14
C LYS A 179 8.06 18.09 -4.39
N ALA A 180 8.17 19.29 -3.84
CA ALA A 180 9.32 19.68 -3.03
C ALA A 180 9.44 18.82 -1.77
N ALA A 181 8.33 18.60 -1.05
CA ALA A 181 8.31 17.75 0.15
C ALA A 181 8.69 16.29 -0.16
N ALA A 182 8.15 15.71 -1.24
CA ALA A 182 8.51 14.37 -1.69
C ALA A 182 9.99 14.25 -2.04
N LEU A 183 10.58 15.29 -2.64
CA LEU A 183 12.01 15.32 -2.95
C LEU A 183 12.88 15.42 -1.67
N GLU A 184 12.47 16.21 -0.68
CA GLU A 184 13.17 16.27 0.61
C GLU A 184 13.11 14.93 1.36
N GLU A 185 11.96 14.27 1.39
CA GLU A 185 11.83 12.91 1.92
C GLU A 185 12.72 11.92 1.14
N ALA A 186 12.76 12.04 -0.19
CA ALA A 186 13.59 11.18 -1.05
C ALA A 186 15.09 11.37 -0.76
N LYS A 187 15.54 12.60 -0.48
CA LYS A 187 16.93 12.88 -0.09
C LYS A 187 17.29 12.20 1.24
N VAL A 188 16.37 12.17 2.21
CA VAL A 188 16.60 11.47 3.49
C VAL A 188 16.79 9.98 3.25
N ILE A 189 15.93 9.36 2.43
CA ILE A 189 16.08 7.93 2.08
C ILE A 189 17.38 7.69 1.32
N ALA A 190 17.67 8.49 0.29
CA ALA A 190 18.85 8.33 -0.55
C ALA A 190 20.18 8.54 0.21
N ALA A 191 20.17 9.33 1.30
CA ALA A 191 21.35 9.51 2.15
C ALA A 191 21.83 8.20 2.78
N ASP A 192 20.90 7.29 3.09
CA ASP A 192 21.18 5.97 3.68
C ASP A 192 21.46 4.88 2.62
N MET A 193 21.38 5.20 1.32
CA MET A 193 21.64 4.27 0.23
C MET A 193 23.13 4.19 -0.14
N LYS A 194 23.52 3.13 -0.87
CA LYS A 194 24.88 2.92 -1.35
C LYS A 194 25.05 3.20 -2.85
N ASP A 195 24.00 3.07 -3.66
CA ASP A 195 24.07 3.32 -5.09
C ASP A 195 24.26 4.82 -5.39
N GLU A 196 25.46 5.16 -5.89
CA GLU A 196 25.83 6.53 -6.21
C GLU A 196 25.02 7.13 -7.37
N LYS A 197 24.51 6.31 -8.31
CA LYS A 197 23.64 6.81 -9.39
C LYS A 197 22.28 7.21 -8.85
N VAL A 198 21.73 6.46 -7.89
CA VAL A 198 20.48 6.82 -7.22
C VAL A 198 20.65 8.12 -6.44
N LYS A 199 21.74 8.27 -5.68
CA LYS A 199 22.05 9.53 -4.98
C LYS A 199 22.15 10.71 -5.93
N GLN A 200 22.85 10.54 -7.06
CA GLN A 200 22.99 11.59 -8.07
C GLN A 200 21.65 11.94 -8.72
N ALA A 201 20.81 10.97 -9.05
CA ALA A 201 19.47 11.21 -9.59
C ALA A 201 18.63 12.05 -8.62
N VAL A 202 18.60 11.68 -7.34
CA VAL A 202 17.87 12.42 -6.29
C VAL A 202 18.45 13.82 -6.09
N ALA A 203 19.78 13.98 -6.14
CA ALA A 203 20.41 15.29 -6.09
C ALA A 203 20.03 16.19 -7.28
N ASN A 204 19.76 15.60 -8.44
CA ASN A 204 19.28 16.31 -9.64
C ASN A 204 17.77 16.57 -9.63
N GLY A 205 17.04 16.16 -8.60
CA GLY A 205 15.59 16.35 -8.48
C GLY A 205 14.76 15.23 -9.12
N GLU A 206 15.39 14.14 -9.56
CA GLU A 206 14.72 12.95 -10.09
C GLU A 206 14.60 11.90 -8.99
N VAL A 207 13.42 11.33 -8.78
CA VAL A 207 13.21 10.31 -7.74
C VAL A 207 13.12 8.93 -8.40
N PRO A 208 14.13 8.06 -8.27
CA PRO A 208 14.04 6.69 -8.77
C PRO A 208 12.96 5.90 -8.03
N GLU A 209 12.33 4.95 -8.72
CA GLU A 209 11.28 4.09 -8.17
C GLU A 209 11.71 3.34 -6.90
N ILE A 210 12.99 2.96 -6.81
CA ILE A 210 13.53 2.28 -5.61
C ILE A 210 13.44 3.16 -4.37
N VAL A 211 13.65 4.48 -4.50
CA VAL A 211 13.61 5.42 -3.37
C VAL A 211 12.19 5.56 -2.86
N ALA A 212 11.23 5.73 -3.78
CA ALA A 212 9.82 5.79 -3.44
C ALA A 212 9.33 4.47 -2.80
N LEU A 213 9.69 3.33 -3.39
CA LEU A 213 9.33 2.01 -2.85
C LEU A 213 9.87 1.81 -1.43
N ILE A 214 11.12 2.20 -1.16
CA ILE A 214 11.70 2.12 0.17
C ILE A 214 10.95 3.03 1.16
N ALA A 215 10.57 4.25 0.75
CA ALA A 215 9.77 5.13 1.60
C ALA A 215 8.44 4.45 2.01
N TYR A 216 7.75 3.82 1.06
CA TYR A 216 6.54 3.03 1.35
C TYR A 216 6.82 1.86 2.29
N LEU A 217 7.84 1.04 2.03
CA LEU A 217 8.14 -0.12 2.89
C LEU A 217 8.54 0.30 4.31
N ASN A 218 9.26 1.41 4.44
CA ASN A 218 9.64 1.98 5.74
C ASN A 218 8.43 2.51 6.52
N SER A 219 7.33 2.90 5.86
CA SER A 219 6.13 3.39 6.53
C SER A 219 5.26 2.26 7.13
N LEU A 220 5.44 1.02 6.67
CA LEU A 220 4.73 -0.17 7.16
C LEU A 220 5.25 -0.61 8.55
N LYS A 221 4.68 -0.04 9.62
CA LYS A 221 5.07 -0.26 11.02
C LYS A 221 3.95 -0.77 11.90
#